data_AF-A0AAD8C8L1-F1
#
_entry.id   AF-A0AAD8C8L1-F1
#
_cell.length_a   1.000
_cell.length_b   1.000
_cell.length_c   1.000
_cell.angle_alpha   90.00
_cell.angle_beta   90.00
_cell.angle_gamma   90.00
#
_symmetry.space_group_name_H-M   'P 1'
#
loop_
_entity.id
_entity.type
_entity.pdbx_description
1 polymer ?
#
loop_
_entity_poly.entity_id
_entity_poly.type
_entity_poly.pdbx_seq_one_letter_code
_entity_poly.pdbx_strand_id
1 'polypeptide(L)' 'MNSMFGCYVEDNADDIILIRIYGQGTEILINREEELEAFSLLSAAGCAPPLYCTFNNGMAYGFFPGIPLDSESVQDPNIQ' A
#
# COMPACT_ATOMS: atom_id res chain seq x y z
N MET A 1 4.10 4.47 -14.66
CA MET A 1 3.30 5.05 -13.56
C MET A 1 2.75 3.90 -12.72
N ASN A 2 2.81 3.98 -11.39
CA ASN A 2 2.18 2.98 -10.53
C ASN A 2 0.68 3.22 -10.49
N SER A 3 -0.12 2.16 -10.56
CA SER A 3 -1.57 2.23 -10.47
C SER A 3 -2.05 1.54 -9.21
N MET A 4 -3.08 2.10 -8.57
CA MET A 4 -3.68 1.54 -7.36
C MET A 4 -5.19 1.42 -7.56
N PHE A 5 -5.73 0.27 -7.20
CA PHE A 5 -7.15 -0.04 -7.32
C PHE A 5 -7.65 -0.58 -5.98
N GLY A 6 -8.79 -0.07 -5.51
CA GLY A 6 -9.53 -0.65 -4.38
C GLY A 6 -10.62 -1.58 -4.90
N CYS A 7 -10.69 -2.79 -4.37
CA CYS A 7 -11.70 -3.78 -4.72
C CYS A 7 -12.37 -4.30 -3.44
N TYR A 8 -13.68 -4.52 -3.50
CA TYR A 8 -14.48 -5.13 -2.44
C TYR A 8 -15.54 -6.03 -3.09
N VAL A 9 -16.10 -6.95 -2.31
CA VAL A 9 -17.22 -7.80 -2.75
C VAL A 9 -18.52 -7.06 -2.40
N GLU A 10 -19.54 -7.11 -3.27
CA GLU A 10 -20.80 -6.35 -3.11
C GLU A 10 -21.46 -6.52 -1.72
N ASP A 11 -21.34 -7.72 -1.13
CA ASP A 11 -21.90 -8.04 0.18
C ASP A 11 -20.98 -7.71 1.38
N ASN A 12 -19.77 -7.20 1.15
CA ASN A 12 -18.79 -6.89 2.18
C ASN A 12 -17.91 -5.69 1.79
N ALA A 13 -18.52 -4.49 1.82
CA ALA A 13 -17.87 -3.24 1.46
C ALA A 13 -16.75 -2.82 2.44
N ASP A 14 -16.72 -3.38 3.65
CA ASP A 14 -15.69 -3.10 4.66
C ASP A 14 -14.39 -3.90 4.44
N ASP A 15 -14.46 -5.00 3.67
CA ASP A 15 -13.30 -5.84 3.34
C ASP A 15 -12.67 -5.40 2.01
N ILE A 16 -12.07 -4.21 2.05
CA ILE A 16 -11.41 -3.61 0.90
C ILE A 16 -9.99 -4.18 0.75
N ILE A 17 -9.70 -4.64 -0.46
CA ILE A 17 -8.36 -5.05 -0.90
C ILE A 17 -7.79 -3.96 -1.82
N LEU A 18 -6.56 -3.54 -1.53
CA LEU A 18 -5.79 -2.67 -2.40
C LEU A 18 -4.89 -3.49 -3.32
N ILE A 19 -5.01 -3.27 -4.63
CA ILE A 19 -4.15 -3.86 -5.65
C ILE A 19 -3.24 -2.76 -6.19
N ARG A 20 -1.92 -2.92 -6.00
CA ARG A 20 -0.90 -2.01 -6.52
C ARG A 20 -0.20 -2.67 -7.69
N ILE A 21 -0.25 -2.02 -8.86
CA ILE A 21 0.44 -2.43 -10.08
C ILE A 21 1.64 -1.52 -10.30
N TYR A 22 2.82 -2.11 -10.43
CA TYR A 22 4.06 -1.42 -10.73
C TYR A 22 4.12 -1.03 -12.21
N GLY A 23 4.44 0.23 -12.49
CA GLY A 23 4.65 0.70 -13.86
C GLY A 23 5.99 0.22 -14.43
N GLN A 24 6.02 -0.07 -15.75
CA GLN A 24 7.26 -0.35 -16.49
C GLN A 24 8.30 0.76 -16.29
N GLY A 25 9.58 0.39 -16.14
CA GLY A 25 10.70 1.32 -16.01
C GLY A 25 10.99 1.83 -14.59
N THR A 26 10.21 1.40 -13.58
CA THR A 26 10.48 1.74 -12.16
C THR A 26 11.50 0.81 -11.51
N GLU A 27 11.80 -0.34 -12.12
CA GLU A 27 12.77 -1.33 -11.63
C GLU A 27 14.23 -0.84 -11.61
N ILE A 28 14.54 0.28 -12.28
CA ILE A 28 15.88 0.88 -12.27
C ILE A 28 16.12 1.66 -10.96
N LEU A 29 15.06 2.10 -10.27
CA LEU A 29 15.14 2.94 -9.07
C LEU A 29 14.64 2.24 -7.79
N ILE A 30 13.80 1.20 -7.91
CA ILE A 30 13.14 0.55 -6.78
C ILE A 30 13.46 -0.95 -6.80
N ASN A 31 14.13 -1.44 -5.75
CA ASN A 31 14.29 -2.87 -5.52
C ASN A 31 12.98 -3.44 -4.95
N ARG A 32 12.29 -4.26 -5.76
CA ARG A 32 10.99 -4.84 -5.39
C ARG A 32 11.10 -5.85 -4.24
N GLU A 33 12.23 -6.55 -4.13
CA GLU A 33 12.44 -7.55 -3.08
C GLU A 33 12.58 -6.87 -1.71
N GLU A 34 13.40 -5.80 -1.63
CA GLU A 34 13.53 -4.98 -0.42
C GLU A 34 12.22 -4.29 -0.04
N GLU A 35 11.44 -3.77 -1.02
CA GLU A 35 10.12 -3.18 -0.74
C GLU A 35 9.18 -4.23 -0.11
N LEU A 36 9.18 -5.46 -0.63
CA LEU A 36 8.36 -6.55 -0.11
C LEU A 36 8.79 -7.00 1.29
N GLU A 37 10.10 -7.15 1.53
CA GLU A 37 10.62 -7.49 2.86
C GLU A 37 10.26 -6.41 3.89
N ALA A 38 10.50 -5.14 3.55
CA ALA A 38 10.15 -4.02 4.42
C ALA A 38 8.65 -3.98 4.71
N PHE A 39 7.80 -4.16 3.68
CA PHE A 39 6.36 -4.18 3.85
C PHE A 39 5.91 -5.36 4.73
N SER A 40 6.49 -6.55 4.53
CA SER A 40 6.18 -7.73 5.35
C SER A 40 6.55 -7.52 6.82
N LEU A 41 7.71 -6.92 7.10
CA LEU A 41 8.15 -6.58 8.45
C LEU A 41 7.21 -5.56 9.11
N LEU A 42 6.83 -4.51 8.39
CA LEU A 42 5.87 -3.51 8.89
C LEU A 42 4.50 -4.13 9.15
N SER A 43 4.04 -5.03 8.28
CA SER A 43 2.78 -5.74 8.44
C SER A 43 2.80 -6.61 9.69
N ALA A 44 3.89 -7.37 9.91
CA ALA A 44 4.08 -8.18 11.11
C ALA A 44 4.16 -7.34 12.40
N ALA A 45 4.66 -6.11 12.32
CA ALA A 45 4.70 -5.15 13.42
C ALA A 45 3.36 -4.42 13.66
N GLY A 46 2.34 -4.63 12.81
CA GLY A 46 1.07 -3.90 12.88
C GLY A 46 1.14 -2.46 12.35
N CYS A 47 2.25 -2.10 11.70
CA CYS A 47 2.49 -0.78 11.10
C CYS A 47 2.04 -0.69 9.64
N ALA A 48 1.69 -1.82 9.02
CA ALA A 48 1.10 -1.87 7.68
C ALA A 48 -0.06 -2.87 7.64
N PRO A 49 -0.99 -2.73 6.68
CA PRO A 49 -2.04 -3.73 6.47
C PRO A 49 -1.47 -5.13 6.18
N PRO A 50 -2.28 -6.19 6.35
CA PRO A 50 -1.89 -7.54 5.97
C PRO A 50 -1.57 -7.63 4.47
N LEU A 51 -0.40 -8.19 4.14
CA LEU A 51 -0.05 -8.54 2.76
C LEU A 51 -0.73 -9.87 2.40
N TYR A 52 -1.58 -9.87 1.38
CA TYR A 52 -2.32 -11.07 0.97
C TYR A 52 -1.56 -11.87 -0.09
N CYS A 53 -1.03 -11.20 -1.12
CA CYS A 53 -0.22 -11.85 -2.14
C CYS A 53 0.67 -10.87 -2.90
N THR A 54 1.66 -11.42 -3.60
CA THR A 54 2.57 -10.70 -4.49
C THR A 54 2.53 -11.33 -5.87
N PHE A 55 2.82 -10.54 -6.89
CA PHE A 55 2.89 -10.97 -8.28
C PHE A 55 3.99 -10.19 -9.02
N ASN A 56 4.39 -10.66 -10.20
CA ASN A 56 5.59 -10.15 -10.89
C ASN A 56 5.57 -8.62 -11.15
N ASN A 57 4.39 -8.03 -11.27
CA ASN A 57 4.19 -6.61 -11.49
C ASN A 57 3.37 -5.92 -10.38
N GLY A 58 3.38 -6.42 -9.14
CA GLY A 58 2.67 -5.75 -8.05
C GLY A 58 2.38 -6.60 -6.82
N MET A 59 1.45 -6.11 -6.00
CA MET A 59 1.01 -6.77 -4.77
C MET A 59 -0.45 -6.45 -4.43
N ALA A 60 -1.07 -7.30 -3.63
CA ALA A 60 -2.39 -7.07 -3.03
C ALA A 60 -2.31 -7.14 -1.50
N TYR A 61 -2.84 -6.12 -0.83
CA TYR A 61 -2.79 -5.97 0.62
C TYR A 61 -4.07 -5.31 1.16
N GLY A 62 -4.29 -5.42 2.46
CA GLY A 62 -5.47 -4.84 3.13
C GLY A 62 -5.54 -3.32 3.01
N PHE A 63 -6.74 -2.77 3.15
CA PHE A 63 -6.95 -1.33 3.23
C PHE A 63 -6.68 -0.81 4.65
N PHE A 64 -5.92 0.30 4.77
CA PHE A 64 -5.80 1.03 6.02
C PHE A 64 -6.75 2.23 5.98
N PRO A 65 -7.81 2.27 6.80
CA PRO A 65 -8.72 3.41 6.82
C PRO A 65 -8.01 4.65 7.37
N GLY A 66 -8.07 5.74 6.61
CA GLY A 66 -7.43 6.99 6.99
C GLY A 66 -7.54 8.05 5.90
N ILE A 67 -7.15 9.28 6.24
CA ILE A 67 -7.06 10.40 5.31
C ILE A 67 -5.57 10.71 5.14
N PRO A 68 -5.03 10.71 3.91
CA PRO A 68 -3.67 11.12 3.66
C PRO A 68 -3.45 12.56 4.10
N LEU A 69 -2.26 12.86 4.62
CA LEU A 69 -1.85 14.23 4.84
C LEU A 69 -1.74 14.96 3.49
N ASP A 70 -2.18 16.20 3.49
CA ASP A 70 -1.97 17.16 2.42
C ASP A 70 -0.77 18.09 2.73
N SER A 71 -0.48 19.01 1.80
CA SER A 71 0.65 19.94 1.93
C SER A 71 0.56 20.90 3.11
N GLU A 72 -0.64 21.13 3.67
CA GLU A 72 -0.86 22.04 4.79
C GLU A 72 -0.75 21.27 6.11
N SER A 73 -1.44 20.14 6.23
CA SER A 73 -1.43 19.27 7.41
C SER A 73 -0.06 18.68 7.72
N VAL A 74 0.80 18.44 6.72
CA VAL A 74 2.18 17.98 6.96
C VAL A 74 3.05 19.03 7.69
N GLN A 75 2.65 20.30 7.71
CA GLN A 75 3.37 21.37 8.40
C GLN A 75 2.86 21.60 9.84
N ASP A 76 1.75 20.94 10.24
CA ASP A 76 1.19 21.09 11.57
C ASP A 76 2.01 20.28 12.59
N PRO A 77 2.67 20.93 13.56
CA PRO A 77 3.48 20.24 14.56
C PRO A 77 2.65 19.39 15.55
N ASN A 78 1.32 19.47 15.52
CA ASN A 78 0.43 18.63 16.34
C ASN A 78 0.01 17.33 15.65
N ILE A 79 0.32 17.17 14.36
CA ILE A 79 0.00 15.97 13.56
C ILE A 79 1.22 15.03 13.43
N GLN A 80 2.43 15.53 13.72
CA GLN A 80 3.70 14.77 13.67
C GLN A 80 4.05 14.04 14.96
#